data_AF-A0A523VX61-F1
#
_entry.id   AF-A0A523VX61-F1
#
_cell.length_a   1.000
_cell.length_b   1.000
_cell.length_c   1.000
_cell.angle_alpha   90.00
_cell.angle_beta   90.00
_cell.angle_gamma   90.00
#
_symmetry.space_group_name_H-M   'P 1'
#
loop_
_entity.id
_entity.type
_entity.pdbx_description
1 polymer ?
#
loop_
_entity_poly.entity_id
_entity_poly.type
_entity_poly.pdbx_seq_one_letter_code
_entity_poly.pdbx_strand_id
1 'polypeptide(L)' 'MKAMVLREISSIEKEPLQMIDLAVPEPNSKEILIKILTCGVCHTELDEIEGRLHPKTSHSPRP' A
#
# COMPACT_ATOMS: atom_id res chain seq x y z
N MET A 1 -12.66 4.43 2.22
CA MET A 1 -11.92 3.50 3.11
C MET A 1 -10.64 4.16 3.54
N LYS A 2 -10.20 3.93 4.79
CA LYS A 2 -8.88 4.40 5.24
C LYS A 2 -7.79 3.46 4.74
N ALA A 3 -6.68 4.00 4.26
CA ALA A 3 -5.53 3.25 3.79
C ALA A 3 -4.22 3.94 4.21
N MET A 4 -3.18 3.16 4.49
CA MET A 4 -1.82 3.67 4.65
C MET A 4 -1.18 3.82 3.26
N VAL A 5 -0.80 5.03 2.89
CA VAL A 5 -0.21 5.34 1.59
C VAL A 5 1.21 5.84 1.78
N LEU A 6 2.15 5.22 1.08
CA LEU A 6 3.53 5.66 1.00
C LEU A 6 3.63 6.86 0.06
N ARG A 7 3.86 8.06 0.60
CA ARG A 7 3.98 9.29 -0.22
C ARG A 7 5.37 9.48 -0.79
N GLU A 8 6.38 9.05 -0.05
CA GLU A 8 7.77 9.14 -0.42
C GLU A 8 8.54 7.94 0.14
N ILE A 9 9.61 7.56 -0.54
CA ILE A 9 10.54 6.55 -0.05
C ILE A 9 11.47 7.25 0.94
N SER A 10 11.44 6.84 2.21
CA SER A 10 12.32 7.36 3.25
C SER A 10 12.40 6.40 4.43
N SER A 11 13.28 6.68 5.39
CA SER A 11 13.38 5.87 6.62
C SER A 11 12.06 5.90 7.39
N ILE A 12 11.66 4.75 7.94
CA ILE A 12 10.38 4.61 8.67
C ILE A 12 10.24 5.60 9.84
N GLU A 13 11.35 5.98 10.46
CA GLU A 13 11.41 6.96 11.56
C GLU A 13 10.94 8.36 11.15
N LYS A 14 10.88 8.66 9.85
CA LYS A 14 10.34 9.91 9.30
C LYS A 14 8.84 9.86 9.02
N GLU A 15 8.18 8.75 9.37
CA GLU A 15 6.76 8.51 9.17
C GLU A 15 6.30 8.73 7.70
N PRO A 16 6.93 8.08 6.70
CA PRO A 16 6.59 8.29 5.28
C PRO A 16 5.21 7.75 4.86
N LEU A 17 4.61 6.91 5.70
CA LEU A 17 3.27 6.36 5.50
C LEU A 17 2.22 7.29 6.10
N GLN A 18 1.23 7.66 5.29
CA GLN A 18 0.12 8.49 5.73
C GLN A 18 -1.20 7.75 5.65
N MET A 19 -1.98 7.82 6.73
CA MET A 19 -3.35 7.33 6.72
C MET A 19 -4.25 8.35 6.02
N ILE A 20 -4.83 7.95 4.89
CA ILE A 20 -5.75 8.79 4.11
C ILE A 20 -7.07 8.07 3.84
N ASP A 21 -8.11 8.85 3.57
CA ASP A 21 -9.38 8.32 3.06
C ASP A 21 -9.34 8.24 1.52
N LEU A 22 -9.65 7.06 0.99
CA LEU A 22 -9.78 6.76 -0.43
C LEU A 22 -11.20 6.31 -0.76
N ALA A 23 -11.60 6.41 -2.02
CA ALA A 23 -12.84 5.77 -2.49
C ALA A 23 -12.78 4.25 -2.28
N VAL A 24 -13.92 3.62 -2.02
CA VAL A 24 -14.00 2.16 -2.01
C VAL A 24 -13.85 1.67 -3.45
N PRO A 25 -12.89 0.77 -3.77
CA PRO A 25 -12.68 0.32 -5.14
C PRO A 25 -13.83 -0.57 -5.60
N GLU A 26 -14.16 -0.49 -6.89
CA GLU A 26 -15.09 -1.42 -7.54
C GLU A 26 -14.29 -2.59 -8.16
N PRO A 27 -14.62 -3.85 -7.83
CA PRO A 27 -13.91 -5.00 -8.39
C PRO A 27 -14.31 -5.26 -9.86
N ASN A 28 -13.34 -5.69 -10.66
CA ASN A 28 -13.59 -6.19 -12.02
C ASN A 28 -14.19 -7.62 -12.02
N SER A 29 -14.52 -8.15 -13.20
CA SER A 29 -15.19 -9.45 -13.39
C SER A 29 -14.46 -10.68 -12.82
N LYS A 30 -13.18 -10.57 -12.46
CA LYS A 30 -12.36 -11.63 -11.85
C LYS A 30 -11.74 -11.23 -10.51
N GLU A 31 -12.24 -10.17 -9.89
CA GLU A 31 -11.74 -9.65 -8.62
C GLU A 31 -12.82 -9.78 -7.54
N ILE A 32 -12.39 -9.76 -6.28
CA ILE A 32 -13.28 -9.73 -5.13
C ILE A 32 -12.92 -8.53 -4.24
N LEU A 33 -13.93 -7.92 -3.63
CA LEU A 33 -13.73 -6.85 -2.66
C LEU A 33 -13.73 -7.43 -1.25
N ILE A 34 -12.61 -7.28 -0.53
CA ILE A 34 -12.45 -7.79 0.84
C ILE A 34 -12.45 -6.63 1.83
N LYS A 35 -13.27 -6.75 2.89
CA LYS A 35 -13.22 -5.82 4.02
C LYS A 35 -12.06 -6.21 4.94
N ILE A 36 -11.02 -5.38 4.97
CA ILE A 36 -9.87 -5.56 5.86
C ILE A 36 -10.23 -5.15 7.29
N LEU A 37 -9.94 -6.03 8.26
CA LEU A 37 -10.11 -5.75 9.69
C LEU A 37 -8.79 -5.33 10.37
N THR A 38 -7.68 -5.87 9.89
CA THR A 38 -6.33 -5.57 10.38
C THR A 38 -5.31 -5.77 9.25
N CYS A 39 -4.17 -5.08 9.33
CA CYS A 39 -3.07 -5.19 8.39
C CYS A 39 -1.82 -5.62 9.15
N GLY A 40 -1.16 -6.68 8.68
CA GLY A 40 0.15 -7.10 9.17
C GLY A 40 1.25 -6.37 8.42
N VAL A 41 2.36 -6.11 9.10
CA VAL A 41 3.58 -5.54 8.52
C VAL A 41 4.74 -6.49 8.82
N CYS A 42 5.55 -6.76 7.81
CA CYS A 42 6.73 -7.61 7.85
C CYS A 42 7.97 -6.79 7.44
N HIS A 43 9.16 -7.42 7.54
CA HIS A 43 10.41 -6.76 7.20
C HIS A 43 10.52 -6.41 5.70
N THR A 44 9.89 -7.17 4.82
CA THR A 44 9.89 -6.87 3.37
C THR A 44 9.18 -5.55 3.09
N GLU A 45 8.07 -5.25 3.79
CA GLU A 45 7.41 -3.94 3.63
C GLU A 45 8.33 -2.80 4.10
N LEU A 46 9.14 -2.99 5.15
CA LEU A 46 10.13 -2.00 5.55
C LEU A 46 11.19 -1.79 4.46
N ASP A 47 11.66 -2.87 3.83
CA ASP A 47 12.59 -2.79 2.70
C ASP A 47 11.96 -2.02 1.51
N GLU A 48 10.67 -2.15 1.26
CA GLU A 48 9.95 -1.39 0.23
C GLU A 48 9.80 0.09 0.60
N ILE A 49 9.41 0.39 1.85
CA ILE A 49 9.23 1.77 2.36
C ILE A 49 10.55 2.55 2.29
N GLU A 50 11.67 1.91 2.63
CA GLU A 50 12.99 2.51 2.62
C GLU A 50 13.70 2.42 1.25
N GLY A 51 13.04 1.84 0.25
CA GLY A 51 13.54 1.77 -1.13
C GLY A 51 14.67 0.77 -1.36
N ARG A 52 14.87 -0.16 -0.43
CA ARG A 52 15.79 -1.30 -0.58
C ARG A 52 15.21 -2.36 -1.53
N LEU A 53 13.89 -2.39 -1.68
CA LEU A 53 13.15 -3.23 -2.62
C LEU A 53 12.09 -2.42 -3.38
N HIS A 54 11.77 -2.83 -4.62
CA HIS A 54 10.64 -2.26 -5.36
C HIS A 54 9.35 -3.05 -5.08
N PRO A 55 8.21 -2.38 -4.82
CA PRO A 55 6.95 -3.05 -4.57
C PRO A 55 6.49 -3.91 -5.74
N LYS A 56 5.99 -5.10 -5.45
CA LYS A 56 5.34 -5.97 -6.45
C LYS A 56 3.84 -5.69 -6.51
N THR A 57 3.43 -4.44 -6.73
CA THR A 57 1.99 -4.15 -6.86
C THR A 57 1.48 -4.54 -8.25
N SER A 58 0.41 -5.34 -8.29
CA SER A 58 -0.31 -5.76 -9.51
C SER A 58 -1.07 -4.63 -10.21
N HIS A 59 -1.05 -3.43 -9.65
CA HIS A 59 -1.79 -2.25 -10.09
C HIS A 59 -0.86 -1.06 -10.35
N SER A 60 0.31 -1.30 -10.95
CA SER A 60 0.95 -0.20 -11.67
C SER A 60 -0.03 0.26 -12.77
N PRO A 61 -0.24 1.57 -12.98
CA PRO A 61 -0.89 2.01 -14.19
C PRO A 61 -0.04 1.46 -15.34
N ARG A 62 -0.62 0.55 -16.14
CA ARG A 62 -0.01 0.23 -17.43
C ARG A 62 0.12 1.55 -18.20
N PRO A 63 1.19 1.73 -18.99
CA PRO A 63 1.26 2.86 -19.92
C PRO A 63 0.02 2.86 -20.84
#